data_AF-A0A519ZFC7-F1
#
_entry.id   AF-A0A519ZFC7-F1
#
_cell.length_a   1.000
_cell.length_b   1.000
_cell.length_c   1.000
_cell.angle_alpha   90.00
_cell.angle_beta   90.00
_cell.angle_gamma   90.00
#
_symmetry.space_group_name_H-M   'P 1'
#
loop_
_entity.id
_entity.type
_entity.pdbx_description
1 polymer ?
#
loop_
_entity_poly.entity_id
_entity_poly.type
_entity_poly.pdbx_seq_one_letter_code
_entity_poly.pdbx_strand_id
1 'polypeptide(L)'
;MAFIFYAGLGLFSLRSGWQTWAYGGAAYALYLGLVFWRLLPRASWGLAVGAVVWAAQIAVATYWPGTLGQPGWLIFGLLLGRLSGVYHPAAPDDRPLSRGRQVLGWVMVGLFILCFSSSPFEVLR
;
A
#
# COMPACT_ATOMS: atom_id res chain seq x y z
N MET A 1 -1.41 -4.55 -3.68
CA MET A 1 0.06 -4.70 -3.86
C MET A 1 0.74 -3.35 -4.06
N ALA A 2 0.41 -2.60 -5.12
CA ALA A 2 1.04 -1.29 -5.42
C ALA A 2 0.96 -0.27 -4.28
N PHE A 3 -0.18 -0.21 -3.58
CA PHE A 3 -0.36 0.65 -2.40
C PHE A 3 0.65 0.36 -1.28
N ILE A 4 0.84 -0.92 -0.93
CA ILE A 4 1.78 -1.36 0.13
C ILE A 4 3.23 -1.15 -0.31
N PHE A 5 3.51 -1.40 -1.59
CA PHE A 5 4.81 -1.12 -2.18
C PHE A 5 5.20 0.35 -2.00
N TYR A 6 4.33 1.28 -2.43
CA TYR A 6 4.56 2.72 -2.27
C TYR A 6 4.68 3.13 -0.80
N ALA A 7 3.78 2.65 0.08
CA ALA A 7 3.80 3.01 1.49
C ALA A 7 5.10 2.62 2.20
N GLY A 8 5.69 1.46 1.87
CA GLY A 8 6.94 0.99 2.48
C GLY A 8 8.23 1.39 1.74
N LEU A 9 8.13 2.14 0.64
CA LEU A 9 9.30 2.50 -0.16
C LEU A 9 10.24 3.40 0.65
N GLY A 10 11.55 3.11 0.59
CA GLY A 10 12.58 3.86 1.30
C GLY A 10 12.80 3.47 2.77
N LEU A 11 12.00 2.54 3.34
CA LEU A 11 12.21 2.05 4.70
C LEU A 11 13.49 1.22 4.86
N PHE A 12 13.83 0.44 3.84
CA PHE A 12 15.01 -0.44 3.83
C PHE A 12 15.73 -0.34 2.49
N SER A 13 17.06 -0.39 2.54
CA SER A 13 17.94 -0.51 1.37
C SER A 13 19.13 -1.39 1.73
N LEU A 14 19.89 -1.87 0.75
CA LEU A 14 21.15 -2.59 1.01
C LEU A 14 22.23 -1.70 1.63
N ARG A 15 22.04 -0.38 1.60
CA ARG A 15 22.90 0.62 2.24
C ARG A 15 22.48 0.97 3.67
N SER A 16 21.34 0.46 4.13
CA SER A 16 20.85 0.74 5.48
C SER A 16 21.75 0.08 6.54
N GLY A 17 22.00 0.78 7.64
CA GLY A 17 22.82 0.26 8.74
C GLY A 17 22.21 -0.98 9.40
N TRP A 18 23.04 -1.77 10.08
CA TRP A 18 22.62 -3.03 10.70
C TRP A 18 21.54 -2.82 11.78
N GLN A 19 21.53 -1.68 12.46
CA GLN A 19 20.52 -1.34 13.46
C GLN A 19 19.13 -1.22 12.84
N THR A 20 19.02 -0.58 11.67
CA THR A 20 17.74 -0.46 10.94
C THR A 20 17.17 -1.83 10.62
N TRP A 21 18.02 -2.76 10.16
CA TRP A 21 17.64 -4.13 9.88
C TRP A 21 17.27 -4.91 11.13
N ALA A 22 18.06 -4.80 12.20
CA ALA A 22 17.82 -5.51 13.45
C ALA A 22 16.50 -5.09 14.12
N TYR A 23 16.22 -3.79 14.19
CA TYR A 23 15.01 -3.29 14.86
C TYR A 23 13.78 -3.28 13.95
N GLY A 24 13.94 -2.93 12.68
CA GLY A 24 12.83 -2.74 11.75
C GLY A 24 12.52 -3.96 10.89
N GLY A 25 13.53 -4.74 10.50
CA GLY A 25 13.39 -5.78 9.48
C GLY A 25 12.42 -6.88 9.87
N ALA A 26 12.55 -7.42 11.09
CA ALA A 26 11.66 -8.46 11.60
C ALA A 26 10.21 -7.95 11.76
N ALA A 27 10.04 -6.74 12.29
CA ALA A 27 8.72 -6.12 12.44
C ALA A 27 8.05 -5.89 11.07
N TYR A 28 8.82 -5.43 10.07
CA TYR A 28 8.29 -5.20 8.73
C TYR A 28 7.97 -6.50 7.98
N ALA A 29 8.81 -7.54 8.14
CA ALA A 29 8.52 -8.87 7.61
C ALA A 29 7.21 -9.44 8.21
N LEU A 30 7.03 -9.31 9.52
CA LEU A 30 5.80 -9.72 10.21
C LEU A 30 4.60 -8.91 9.71
N TYR A 31 4.74 -7.60 9.54
CA TYR A 31 3.71 -6.74 8.96
C TYR A 31 3.29 -7.22 7.57
N LEU A 32 4.25 -7.46 6.66
CA LEU A 32 3.94 -7.93 5.31
C LEU A 32 3.30 -9.31 5.33
N GLY A 33 3.78 -10.21 6.20
CA GLY A 33 3.16 -11.51 6.42
C GLY A 33 1.70 -11.37 6.86
N LEU A 34 1.42 -10.53 7.84
CA LEU A 34 0.06 -10.25 8.32
C LEU A 34 -0.84 -9.70 7.23
N VAL A 35 -0.37 -8.74 6.43
CA VAL A 35 -1.15 -8.09 5.37
C VAL A 35 -1.44 -9.07 4.22
N PHE A 36 -0.45 -9.86 3.80
CA PHE A 36 -0.58 -10.67 2.59
C PHE A 36 -1.03 -12.12 2.83
N TRP A 37 -0.89 -12.69 4.03
CA TRP A 37 -1.22 -14.10 4.33
C TRP A 37 -2.65 -14.48 3.93
N ARG A 38 -3.62 -13.56 4.09
CA ARG A 38 -5.04 -13.82 3.76
C ARG A 38 -5.51 -13.15 2.47
N LEU A 39 -4.61 -12.52 1.71
CA LEU A 39 -4.98 -11.81 0.49
C LEU A 39 -5.17 -12.75 -0.70
N LEU A 40 -4.51 -13.91 -0.69
CA LEU A 40 -4.58 -14.90 -1.77
C LEU A 40 -5.15 -16.24 -1.29
N PRO A 41 -5.68 -17.09 -2.19
CA PRO A 41 -6.34 -18.34 -1.82
C PRO A 41 -5.45 -19.33 -1.04
N ARG A 42 -4.12 -19.27 -1.22
CA ARG A 42 -3.17 -20.01 -0.37
C ARG A 42 -2.21 -19.04 0.29
N ALA A 43 -1.97 -19.23 1.58
CA ALA A 43 -1.09 -18.38 2.38
C ALA A 43 0.34 -18.30 1.84
N SER A 44 0.87 -19.40 1.30
CA SER A 44 2.21 -19.43 0.68
C SER A 44 2.36 -18.45 -0.48
N TRP A 45 1.33 -18.32 -1.34
CA TRP A 45 1.32 -17.34 -2.42
C TRP A 45 1.27 -15.90 -1.88
N GLY A 46 0.51 -15.67 -0.81
CA GLY A 46 0.46 -14.38 -0.12
C GLY A 46 1.83 -13.97 0.40
N LEU A 47 2.50 -14.88 1.13
CA LEU A 47 3.85 -14.65 1.65
C LEU A 47 4.87 -14.44 0.53
N ALA A 48 4.80 -15.20 -0.57
CA ALA A 48 5.67 -15.02 -1.73
C ALA A 48 5.49 -13.63 -2.35
N VAL A 49 4.25 -13.16 -2.50
CA VAL A 49 3.98 -11.79 -2.98
C VAL A 49 4.52 -10.74 -2.02
N GLY A 50 4.34 -10.93 -0.70
CA GLY A 50 4.91 -10.03 0.30
C GLY A 50 6.45 -9.95 0.22
N ALA A 51 7.11 -11.10 0.04
CA ALA A 51 8.56 -11.17 -0.16
C ALA A 51 9.00 -10.45 -1.45
N VAL A 52 8.28 -10.65 -2.56
CA VAL A 52 8.55 -9.97 -3.83
C VAL A 52 8.37 -8.45 -3.68
N VAL A 53 7.33 -8.00 -3.00
CA VAL A 53 7.10 -6.57 -2.71
C VAL A 53 8.28 -5.99 -1.92
N TRP A 54 8.73 -6.69 -0.87
CA TRP A 54 9.85 -6.20 -0.07
C TRP A 54 11.16 -6.18 -0.84
N ALA A 55 11.45 -7.23 -1.60
CA ALA A 55 12.64 -7.31 -2.45
C ALA A 55 12.65 -6.17 -3.48
N ALA A 56 11.51 -5.87 -4.10
CA ALA A 56 11.38 -4.75 -5.03
C ALA A 56 11.58 -3.39 -4.33
N GLN A 57 11.06 -3.20 -3.11
CA GLN A 57 11.27 -1.95 -2.35
C GLN A 57 12.75 -1.74 -2.04
N ILE A 58 13.43 -2.79 -1.57
CA ILE A 58 14.86 -2.76 -1.28
C ILE A 58 15.64 -2.46 -2.56
N ALA A 59 15.31 -3.11 -3.68
CA ALA A 59 15.97 -2.88 -4.96
C ALA A 59 15.81 -1.42 -5.40
N VAL A 60 14.59 -0.88 -5.42
CA VAL A 60 14.34 0.51 -5.84
C VAL A 60 15.04 1.50 -4.91
N ALA A 61 14.91 1.35 -3.58
CA ALA A 61 15.60 2.22 -2.63
C ALA A 61 17.14 2.11 -2.69
N THR A 62 17.65 0.98 -3.20
CA THR A 62 19.08 0.76 -3.43
C THR A 62 19.54 1.33 -4.78
N TYR A 63 18.76 1.30 -5.85
CA TYR A 63 19.19 1.89 -7.13
C TYR A 63 18.92 3.40 -7.22
N TRP A 64 17.86 3.88 -6.56
CA TRP A 64 17.46 5.29 -6.53
C TRP A 64 17.39 5.79 -5.08
N PRO A 65 18.53 6.16 -4.47
CA PRO A 65 18.52 6.74 -3.13
C PRO A 65 17.70 8.04 -3.10
N GLY A 66 16.94 8.24 -2.02
CA GLY A 66 16.05 9.39 -1.86
C GLY A 66 14.60 9.13 -2.27
N THR A 67 14.27 7.97 -2.85
CA THR A 67 12.87 7.57 -3.05
C THR A 67 12.22 7.30 -1.70
N LEU A 68 11.26 8.15 -1.33
CA LEU A 68 10.49 8.03 -0.10
C LEU A 68 9.04 7.69 -0.44
N GLY A 69 8.54 6.65 0.23
CA GLY A 69 7.13 6.36 0.31
C GLY A 69 6.43 7.20 1.38
N GLN A 70 5.19 6.80 1.71
CA GLN A 70 4.49 7.29 2.88
C GLN A 70 4.29 6.16 3.91
N PRO A 71 5.21 5.97 4.88
CA PRO A 71 5.10 4.91 5.88
C PRO A 71 3.81 4.99 6.70
N GLY A 72 3.27 6.20 6.91
CA GLY A 72 2.00 6.39 7.59
C GLY A 72 0.83 5.64 6.93
N TRP A 73 0.93 5.31 5.64
CA TRP A 73 -0.12 4.57 4.93
C TRP A 73 -0.10 3.06 5.19
N LEU A 74 0.95 2.52 5.81
CA LEU A 74 1.03 1.11 6.14
C LEU A 74 -0.11 0.68 7.09
N ILE A 75 -0.58 1.57 7.97
CA ILE A 75 -1.73 1.29 8.83
C ILE A 75 -3.00 1.04 8.01
N PHE A 76 -3.29 1.83 6.98
CA PHE A 76 -4.42 1.60 6.09
C PHE A 76 -4.28 0.28 5.34
N GLY A 77 -3.05 -0.08 4.95
CA GLY A 77 -2.74 -1.39 4.39
C GLY A 77 -3.13 -2.55 5.31
N LEU A 78 -2.87 -2.41 6.62
CA LEU A 78 -3.26 -3.40 7.63
C LEU A 78 -4.78 -3.44 7.82
N LEU A 79 -5.43 -2.28 7.93
CA LEU A 79 -6.88 -2.19 8.07
C LEU A 79 -7.59 -2.84 6.86
N LEU A 80 -7.14 -2.55 5.64
CA LEU A 80 -7.71 -3.10 4.41
C LEU A 80 -7.44 -4.61 4.28
N GLY A 81 -6.21 -5.04 4.57
CA GLY A 81 -5.83 -6.45 4.46
C GLY A 81 -6.46 -7.36 5.53
N ARG A 82 -6.94 -6.80 6.66
CA ARG A 82 -7.38 -7.61 7.80
C ARG A 82 -8.76 -7.31 8.34
N LEU A 83 -9.21 -6.06 8.34
CA LEU A 83 -10.44 -5.65 9.00
C LEU A 83 -11.60 -5.45 8.04
N SER A 84 -11.40 -4.77 6.91
CA SER A 84 -12.50 -4.52 5.97
C SER A 84 -12.83 -5.73 5.11
N GLY A 85 -11.86 -6.62 4.90
CA GLY A 85 -11.92 -7.58 3.79
C GLY A 85 -11.94 -6.87 2.43
N VAL A 86 -11.80 -7.65 1.36
CA VAL A 86 -11.89 -7.15 -0.03
C VAL A 86 -13.19 -7.62 -0.68
N TYR A 87 -14.10 -8.20 0.10
CA TYR A 87 -15.36 -8.72 -0.42
C TYR A 87 -16.38 -7.59 -0.48
N HIS A 88 -16.61 -7.09 -1.69
CA HIS A 88 -17.71 -6.17 -1.92
C HIS A 88 -18.99 -6.99 -2.10
N PRO A 89 -20.06 -6.76 -1.31
CA PRO A 89 -21.35 -7.37 -1.57
C PRO A 89 -21.89 -6.89 -2.93
N ALA A 90 -22.77 -7.70 -3.54
CA ALA A 90 -23.44 -7.34 -4.78
C ALA A 90 -24.20 -6.01 -4.63
N ALA A 91 -24.25 -5.22 -5.71
CA ALA A 91 -25.00 -3.99 -5.71
C ALA A 91 -26.50 -4.33 -5.59
N PRO A 92 -27.27 -3.60 -4.75
CA PRO A 92 -28.72 -3.82 -4.66
C PRO A 92 -29.47 -3.50 -5.97
N ASP A 93 -28.88 -2.68 -6.85
CA ASP A 93 -29.43 -2.29 -8.15
C ASP A 93 -28.28 -2.21 -9.17
N ASP A 94 -28.33 -3.06 -10.20
CA ASP A 94 -27.33 -3.16 -11.27
C ASP A 94 -27.71 -2.36 -12.53
N ARG A 95 -28.72 -1.48 -12.45
CA ARG A 95 -29.08 -0.61 -13.59
C ARG A 95 -27.89 0.26 -14.02
N PRO A 96 -27.70 0.44 -15.34
CA PRO A 96 -26.61 1.26 -15.84
C PRO A 96 -26.75 2.71 -15.35
N LEU A 97 -25.65 3.29 -14.90
CA LEU A 97 -25.61 4.70 -14.50
C LEU A 97 -25.94 5.59 -15.69
N SER A 98 -26.74 6.64 -15.46
CA SER A 98 -26.96 7.69 -16.47
C SER A 98 -25.64 8.41 -16.80
N ARG A 99 -25.54 8.95 -18.02
CA ARG A 99 -24.33 9.67 -18.48
C ARG A 99 -23.87 10.76 -17.51
N GLY A 100 -24.80 11.53 -16.95
CA GLY A 100 -24.48 12.58 -15.96
C GLY A 100 -23.85 12.04 -14.68
N ARG A 101 -24.34 10.89 -14.15
CA ARG A 101 -23.76 10.25 -12.96
C ARG A 101 -22.37 9.69 -13.23
N GLN A 102 -22.14 9.15 -14.43
CA GLN A 102 -20.82 8.67 -14.83
C GLN A 102 -19.80 9.82 -14.89
N VAL A 103 -20.17 10.95 -15.50
CA VAL A 103 -19.31 12.15 -15.55
C VAL A 103 -19.00 12.66 -14.14
N LEU A 104 -20.00 12.77 -13.27
CA LEU A 104 -19.80 13.19 -11.88
C LEU A 104 -18.84 12.25 -11.14
N GLY A 105 -18.98 10.93 -11.33
CA GLY A 105 -18.07 9.94 -10.73
C GLY A 105 -16.62 10.16 -11.15
N TRP A 106 -16.36 10.40 -12.44
CA TRP A 106 -15.02 10.70 -12.92
C TRP A 106 -14.48 12.04 -12.41
N VAL A 107 -15.32 13.07 -12.30
CA VAL A 107 -14.94 14.34 -11.67
C VAL A 107 -14.52 14.13 -10.22
N MET A 108 -15.26 13.31 -9.45
CA MET A 108 -14.90 12.99 -8.08
C MET A 108 -13.57 12.24 -7.98
N VAL A 109 -13.28 11.30 -8.89
CA VAL A 109 -11.97 10.63 -8.94
C VAL A 109 -10.84 11.64 -9.23
N GLY A 110 -11.05 12.56 -10.18
CA GLY A 110 -10.09 13.62 -10.47
C GLY A 110 -9.84 14.53 -9.26
N LEU A 111 -10.91 15.00 -8.60
CA LEU A 111 -10.82 15.81 -7.39
C LEU A 111 -10.13 15.07 -6.26
N PHE A 112 -10.43 13.78 -6.07
CA PHE A 112 -9.73 12.95 -5.10
C PHE A 112 -8.23 12.94 -5.38
N ILE A 113 -7.79 12.68 -6.61
CA ILE A 113 -6.36 12.67 -6.95
C ILE A 113 -5.71 14.05 -6.71
N LEU A 114 -6.41 15.14 -7.04
CA LEU A 114 -5.90 16.50 -6.88
C LEU A 114 -5.79 16.93 -5.41
N CYS A 115 -6.75 16.52 -4.57
CA CYS A 115 -6.81 16.93 -3.17
C CYS A 115 -6.11 15.95 -2.23
N PHE A 116 -5.93 14.70 -2.64
CA PHE A 116 -5.34 13.67 -1.80
C PHE A 116 -3.81 13.74 -1.86
N SER A 117 -3.23 14.58 -0.99
CA SER A 117 -1.80 14.56 -0.73
C SER A 117 -1.43 13.28 0.01
N SER A 118 -0.43 12.55 -0.50
CA SER A 118 0.15 11.44 0.25
C SER A 118 0.91 11.90 1.49
N SER A 119 1.25 13.17 1.61
CA SER A 119 1.92 13.76 2.78
C SER A 119 1.19 15.04 3.24
N PRO A 120 0.01 14.93 3.88
CA PRO A 120 -0.84 16.08 4.17
C PRO A 120 -0.21 17.07 5.16
N PHE A 121 0.81 16.67 5.92
CA PHE A 121 1.43 17.49 6.97
C PHE A 121 2.83 18.03 6.63
N GLU A 122 3.37 17.75 5.45
CA GLU A 122 4.69 18.29 5.05
C GLU A 122 4.69 19.81 4.89
N VAL A 123 3.55 20.40 4.54
CA VAL A 123 3.37 21.86 4.45
C VAL A 123 3.42 22.55 5.82
N LEU A 124 3.28 21.83 6.93
CA LEU A 124 3.28 22.39 8.29
C LEU A 124 4.64 22.29 9.02
N ARG A 125 5.72 21.91 8.31
CA ARG A 125 7.09 21.86 8.86
C ARG A 125 7.98 22.97 8.34
#